data_AF-A0A6A6ZNG9-F1
#
_entry.id   AF-A0A6A6ZNG9-F1
#
_cell.length_a   1.000
_cell.length_b   1.000
_cell.length_c   1.000
_cell.angle_alpha   90.00
_cell.angle_beta   90.00
_cell.angle_gamma   90.00
#
_symmetry.space_group_name_H-M   'P 1'
#
loop_
_entity.id
_entity.type
_entity.pdbx_description
1 polymer ?
#
loop_
_entity_poly.entity_id
_entity_poly.type
_entity_poly.pdbx_seq_one_letter_code
_entity_poly.pdbx_strand_id
1 'polypeptide(L)'
;MALIIEASYKPIPNTSCQLWPTEIAMLNKLYDRSTTKSSDDDPFGISQVSGFYGPGALAAWILALLSSWYTVAHRPSTTTNYNIFLHVLYTNVAALDFFLQLLHGTPSYAAVVAPAAICYWGSLHTFVLQRCDSFDVSRSIETILRFGTFLPATSLLVLLNIATINLWGSRIGFLEVLFPEENIAPAMQFVLQIWFSAGYIAALLTGLITLLFSIARIRWVTISQWFRACFFVALTPVLLFSIILSTFIRITRLSTAGVRECSVYRPCASQSISELDQSFALVCGLVMFMFEMGADLFQIAQRLTTFLFDWYLSRRGF
;
A
#
# COMPACT_ATOMS: atom_id res chain seq x y z
N MET A 1 -34.54 -34.97 -23.84
CA MET A 1 -33.28 -35.54 -24.35
C MET A 1 -32.15 -34.64 -23.84
N ALA A 2 -31.74 -34.85 -22.59
CA ALA A 2 -30.78 -34.02 -21.88
C ALA A 2 -29.50 -34.84 -21.69
N LEU A 3 -28.40 -34.37 -22.28
CA LEU A 3 -27.06 -34.94 -22.15
C LEU A 3 -26.44 -34.43 -20.85
N ILE A 4 -26.32 -35.32 -19.88
CA ILE A 4 -25.52 -35.14 -18.67
C ILE A 4 -24.08 -35.48 -19.05
N ILE A 5 -23.19 -34.48 -19.02
CA ILE A 5 -21.74 -34.68 -19.14
C ILE A 5 -21.20 -34.83 -17.71
N GLU A 6 -21.00 -36.07 -17.26
CA GLU A 6 -20.15 -36.38 -16.11
C GLU A 6 -18.69 -36.26 -16.56
N ALA A 7 -18.07 -35.12 -16.29
CA ALA A 7 -16.63 -34.98 -16.36
C ALA A 7 -16.01 -35.62 -15.10
N SER A 8 -15.44 -36.81 -15.28
CA SER A 8 -14.66 -37.51 -14.27
C SER A 8 -13.43 -36.67 -13.88
N TYR A 9 -13.49 -36.04 -12.71
CA TYR A 9 -12.37 -35.32 -12.10
C TYR A 9 -11.35 -36.35 -11.59
N LYS A 10 -10.28 -36.58 -12.36
CA LYS A 10 -9.10 -37.30 -11.86
C LYS A 10 -8.27 -36.34 -11.01
N PRO A 11 -8.07 -36.60 -9.70
CA PRO A 11 -7.17 -35.79 -8.89
C PRO A 11 -5.77 -35.87 -9.48
N ILE A 12 -5.16 -34.69 -9.68
CA ILE A 12 -3.77 -34.54 -10.06
C ILE A 12 -2.93 -35.16 -8.94
N PRO A 13 -2.00 -36.08 -9.23
CA PRO A 13 -1.12 -36.63 -8.20
C PRO A 13 -0.33 -35.49 -7.56
N ASN A 14 -0.35 -35.44 -6.22
CA ASN A 14 0.42 -34.52 -5.39
C ASN A 14 1.92 -34.63 -5.70
N THR A 15 2.40 -33.96 -6.74
CA THR A 15 3.80 -33.59 -6.88
C THR A 15 4.06 -32.44 -5.92
N SER A 16 4.22 -32.79 -4.65
CA SER A 16 4.77 -31.89 -3.65
C SER A 16 6.09 -31.32 -4.16
N CYS A 17 6.11 -30.01 -4.45
CA CYS A 17 7.36 -29.26 -4.40
C CYS A 17 7.88 -29.44 -2.97
N GLN A 18 8.89 -30.28 -2.79
CA GLN A 18 9.62 -30.40 -1.53
C GLN A 18 10.39 -29.09 -1.31
N LEU A 19 9.70 -28.09 -0.77
CA LEU A 19 10.38 -27.06 0.02
C LEU A 19 11.02 -27.76 1.22
N TRP A 20 12.25 -27.40 1.55
CA TRP A 20 13.02 -28.11 2.55
C TRP A 20 12.32 -28.02 3.92
N PRO A 21 12.21 -29.12 4.69
CA PRO A 21 11.50 -29.15 5.97
C PRO A 21 11.95 -28.08 6.97
N THR A 22 13.20 -27.64 6.86
CA THR A 22 13.81 -26.60 7.70
C THR A 22 13.30 -25.19 7.42
N GLU A 23 12.96 -24.86 6.17
CA GLU A 23 12.45 -23.54 5.79
C GLU A 23 10.99 -23.38 6.20
N ILE A 24 10.20 -24.45 6.06
CA ILE A 24 8.81 -24.50 6.54
C ILE A 24 8.78 -24.42 8.07
N ALA A 25 9.71 -25.09 8.77
CA ALA A 25 9.80 -25.00 10.23
C ALA A 25 10.16 -23.58 10.71
N MET A 26 11.02 -22.86 9.98
CA MET A 26 11.36 -21.47 10.31
C MET A 26 10.21 -20.50 10.04
N LEU A 27 9.51 -20.65 8.92
CA LEU A 27 8.31 -19.87 8.59
C LEU A 27 7.17 -20.14 9.57
N ASN A 28 6.92 -21.41 9.89
CA ASN A 28 5.92 -21.78 10.89
C ASN A 28 6.29 -21.22 12.26
N LYS A 29 7.56 -21.25 12.67
CA LYS A 29 7.99 -20.68 13.96
C LYS A 29 7.90 -19.16 14.02
N LEU A 30 7.98 -18.46 12.87
CA LEU A 30 7.69 -17.03 12.76
C LEU A 30 6.19 -16.74 12.80
N TYR A 31 5.36 -17.67 12.31
CA TYR A 31 3.90 -17.53 12.25
C TYR A 31 3.18 -17.95 13.55
N ASP A 32 3.72 -18.96 14.23
CA ASP A 32 3.18 -19.59 15.45
C ASP A 32 3.46 -18.77 16.73
N ARG A 33 4.07 -17.58 16.59
CA ARG A 33 4.27 -16.64 17.70
C ARG A 33 3.07 -15.72 17.97
N SER A 34 1.98 -15.88 17.22
CA SER A 34 0.70 -15.28 17.55
C SER A 34 0.05 -16.06 18.70
N THR A 35 0.39 -15.69 19.93
CA THR A 35 -0.32 -16.16 21.13
C THR A 35 -1.82 -16.05 20.91
N THR A 36 -2.52 -17.17 21.02
CA THR A 36 -3.97 -17.32 20.91
C THR A 36 -4.71 -16.52 21.97
N LYS A 37 -4.77 -15.20 21.79
CA LYS A 37 -5.83 -14.39 22.39
C LYS A 37 -7.14 -14.82 21.75
N SER A 38 -8.18 -15.02 22.55
CA SER A 38 -9.51 -15.33 22.04
C SER A 38 -9.92 -14.27 21.00
N SER A 39 -10.61 -14.69 19.94
CA SER A 39 -11.11 -13.79 18.88
C SER A 39 -11.91 -12.59 19.40
N ASP A 40 -12.44 -12.68 20.62
CA ASP A 40 -13.15 -11.62 21.31
C ASP A 40 -12.25 -10.44 21.74
N ASP A 41 -10.96 -10.67 21.96
CA ASP A 41 -10.01 -9.63 22.41
C ASP A 41 -9.40 -8.83 21.24
N ASP A 42 -9.48 -9.35 20.01
CA ASP A 42 -8.94 -8.70 18.81
C ASP A 42 -9.85 -8.91 17.58
N PRO A 43 -11.00 -8.22 17.55
CA PRO A 43 -11.99 -8.36 16.48
C PRO A 43 -11.47 -7.91 15.10
N PHE A 44 -10.32 -7.22 15.05
CA PHE A 44 -9.72 -6.73 13.81
C PHE A 44 -8.52 -7.58 13.36
N GLY A 45 -8.02 -8.47 14.21
CA GLY A 45 -6.80 -9.26 13.98
C GLY A 45 -5.54 -8.42 13.87
N ILE A 46 -5.46 -7.31 14.61
CA ILE A 46 -4.25 -6.46 14.67
C ILE A 46 -3.05 -7.26 15.18
N SER A 47 -3.26 -8.21 16.10
CA SER A 47 -2.21 -9.10 16.62
C SER A 47 -1.69 -10.08 15.57
N GLN A 48 -2.40 -10.26 14.46
CA GLN A 48 -1.97 -11.08 13.32
C GLN A 48 -1.19 -10.26 12.28
N VAL A 49 -1.16 -8.93 12.40
CA VAL A 49 -0.37 -8.08 11.53
C VAL A 49 1.10 -8.32 11.84
N SER A 50 1.88 -8.68 10.82
CA SER A 50 3.32 -8.81 10.96
C SER A 50 3.91 -7.52 11.53
N GLY A 51 4.79 -7.65 12.52
CA GLY A 51 5.53 -6.52 13.08
C GLY A 51 6.33 -5.74 12.02
N PHE A 52 6.63 -6.40 10.90
CA PHE A 52 7.23 -5.76 9.73
C PHE A 52 6.47 -4.52 9.22
N TYR A 53 5.16 -4.44 9.43
CA TYR A 53 4.33 -3.30 9.02
C TYR A 53 4.11 -2.26 10.12
N GLY A 54 4.88 -2.32 11.20
CA GLY A 54 4.75 -1.44 12.34
C GLY A 54 4.96 0.07 12.05
N PRO A 55 4.78 0.92 13.06
CA PRO A 55 4.79 2.37 12.90
C PRO A 55 6.14 2.92 12.40
N GLY A 56 7.26 2.26 12.76
CA GLY A 56 8.58 2.66 12.31
C GLY A 56 8.78 2.46 10.82
N ALA A 57 8.30 1.32 10.30
CA ALA A 57 8.33 1.03 8.87
C ALA A 57 7.45 2.01 8.07
N LEU A 58 6.24 2.31 8.55
CA LEU A 58 5.36 3.30 7.91
C LEU A 58 6.01 4.69 7.88
N ALA A 59 6.58 5.13 8.99
CA ALA A 59 7.27 6.43 9.06
C ALA A 59 8.45 6.49 8.08
N ALA A 60 9.24 5.42 7.99
CA ALA A 60 10.34 5.32 7.04
C ALA A 60 9.85 5.45 5.58
N TRP A 61 8.72 4.82 5.25
CA TRP A 61 8.09 4.94 3.93
C TRP A 61 7.59 6.35 3.61
N ILE A 62 7.01 7.04 4.59
CA ILE A 62 6.58 8.44 4.41
C ILE A 62 7.80 9.33 4.17
N LEU A 63 8.87 9.15 4.94
CA LEU A 63 10.10 9.90 4.78
C LEU A 63 10.73 9.67 3.40
N ALA A 64 10.79 8.40 2.95
CA ALA A 64 11.23 8.02 1.61
C ALA A 64 10.40 8.67 0.50
N LEU A 65 9.07 8.67 0.65
CA LEU A 65 8.18 9.30 -0.32
C LEU A 65 8.42 10.80 -0.39
N LEU A 66 8.50 11.46 0.77
CA LEU A 66 8.72 12.91 0.86
C LEU A 66 10.07 13.31 0.29
N SER A 67 11.13 12.55 0.58
CA SER A 67 12.48 12.84 0.06
C SER A 67 12.57 12.67 -1.45
N SER A 68 11.92 11.63 -1.99
CA SER A 68 11.77 11.45 -3.44
C SER A 68 11.01 12.59 -4.09
N TRP A 69 9.83 12.97 -3.58
CA TRP A 69 9.06 14.10 -4.11
C TRP A 69 9.81 15.42 -4.03
N TYR A 70 10.51 15.65 -2.91
CA TYR A 70 11.34 16.83 -2.76
C TYR A 70 12.42 16.89 -3.84
N THR A 71 13.08 15.76 -4.10
CA THR A 71 14.12 15.65 -5.13
C THR A 71 13.54 15.88 -6.54
N VAL A 72 12.38 15.32 -6.87
CA VAL A 72 11.66 15.63 -8.13
C VAL A 72 11.47 17.14 -8.30
N ALA A 73 11.00 17.79 -7.24
CA ALA A 73 10.59 19.19 -7.29
C ALA A 73 11.77 20.17 -7.34
N HIS A 74 12.87 19.86 -6.66
CA HIS A 74 13.97 20.81 -6.45
C HIS A 74 15.26 20.44 -7.18
N ARG A 75 15.47 19.16 -7.53
CA ARG A 75 16.70 18.67 -8.18
C ARG A 75 16.38 17.70 -9.33
N PRO A 76 15.69 18.15 -10.39
CA PRO A 76 15.27 17.29 -11.50
C PRO A 76 16.43 16.67 -12.29
N SER A 77 17.67 17.17 -12.13
CA SER A 77 18.86 16.71 -12.84
C SER A 77 19.78 15.79 -12.03
N THR A 78 19.54 15.62 -10.72
CA THR A 78 20.39 14.73 -9.91
C THR A 78 19.82 13.32 -9.91
N THR A 79 20.64 12.34 -10.27
CA THR A 79 20.31 10.93 -10.09
C THR A 79 20.11 10.66 -8.59
N THR A 80 18.94 10.18 -8.22
CA THR A 80 18.71 9.74 -6.85
C THR A 80 19.54 8.48 -6.62
N ASN A 81 20.41 8.49 -5.61
CA ASN A 81 21.12 7.28 -5.16
C ASN A 81 20.19 6.42 -4.29
N TYR A 82 18.93 6.27 -4.71
CA TYR A 82 17.97 5.47 -3.96
C TYR A 82 18.35 4.01 -4.11
N ASN A 83 18.37 3.28 -2.99
CA ASN A 83 18.63 1.84 -3.01
C ASN A 83 17.36 1.10 -3.50
N ILE A 84 17.13 1.18 -4.82
CA ILE A 84 15.96 0.65 -5.53
C ILE A 84 15.76 -0.83 -5.23
N PHE A 85 16.83 -1.58 -5.01
CA PHE A 85 16.76 -2.99 -4.66
C PHE A 85 16.00 -3.24 -3.36
N LEU A 86 16.28 -2.47 -2.29
CA LEU A 86 15.58 -2.63 -1.02
C LEU A 86 14.11 -2.28 -1.15
N HIS A 87 13.80 -1.20 -1.87
CA HIS A 87 12.42 -0.79 -2.17
C HIS A 87 11.64 -1.88 -2.92
N VAL A 88 12.21 -2.42 -4.00
CA VAL A 88 11.60 -3.48 -4.79
C VAL A 88 11.44 -4.74 -3.96
N LEU A 89 12.48 -5.18 -3.24
CA LEU A 89 12.41 -6.37 -2.38
C LEU A 89 11.29 -6.23 -1.34
N TYR A 90 11.24 -5.09 -0.63
CA TYR A 90 10.27 -4.86 0.43
C TYR A 90 8.83 -4.92 -0.06
N THR A 91 8.55 -4.24 -1.18
CA THR A 91 7.19 -4.22 -1.76
C THR A 91 6.77 -5.59 -2.30
N ASN A 92 7.71 -6.37 -2.84
CA ASN A 92 7.43 -7.75 -3.26
C ASN A 92 7.20 -8.68 -2.06
N VAL A 93 7.96 -8.54 -0.97
CA VAL A 93 7.72 -9.30 0.26
C VAL A 93 6.33 -8.99 0.83
N ALA A 94 5.93 -7.72 0.84
CA ALA A 94 4.58 -7.34 1.27
C ALA A 94 3.49 -7.94 0.36
N ALA A 95 3.68 -7.90 -0.96
CA ALA A 95 2.74 -8.52 -1.88
C ALA A 95 2.65 -10.05 -1.72
N LEU A 96 3.78 -10.71 -1.47
CA LEU A 96 3.80 -12.15 -1.17
C LEU A 96 3.06 -12.47 0.13
N ASP A 97 3.32 -11.71 1.19
CA ASP A 97 2.63 -11.86 2.47
C ASP A 97 1.11 -11.67 2.32
N PHE A 98 0.68 -10.67 1.56
CA PHE A 98 -0.73 -10.50 1.18
C PHE A 98 -1.31 -11.78 0.54
N PHE A 99 -0.61 -12.37 -0.44
CA PHE A 99 -1.09 -13.60 -1.09
C PHE A 99 -1.10 -14.80 -0.15
N LEU A 100 -0.08 -14.93 0.71
CA LEU A 100 -0.02 -16.02 1.69
C LEU A 100 -1.19 -15.94 2.68
N GLN A 101 -1.54 -14.74 3.14
CA GLN A 101 -2.68 -14.56 4.00
C GLN A 101 -4.01 -14.91 3.33
N LEU A 102 -4.17 -14.60 2.03
CA LEU A 102 -5.33 -15.04 1.26
C LEU A 102 -5.41 -16.56 1.10
N LEU A 103 -4.25 -17.22 0.94
CA LEU A 103 -4.18 -18.68 0.81
C LEU A 103 -4.48 -19.40 2.12
N HIS A 104 -4.16 -18.79 3.27
CA HIS A 104 -4.41 -19.37 4.60
C HIS A 104 -5.87 -19.29 5.07
N GLY A 105 -6.81 -18.83 4.24
CA GLY A 105 -8.25 -18.99 4.49
C GLY A 105 -8.99 -17.68 4.75
N THR A 106 -9.48 -17.46 5.98
CA THR A 106 -10.21 -16.25 6.40
C THR A 106 -9.24 -15.27 7.07
N PRO A 107 -8.43 -14.52 6.30
CA PRO A 107 -7.49 -13.60 6.92
C PRO A 107 -8.25 -12.51 7.66
N SER A 108 -7.71 -12.10 8.80
CA SER A 108 -8.23 -10.92 9.46
C SER A 108 -8.06 -9.69 8.59
N TYR A 109 -9.00 -8.75 8.71
CA TYR A 109 -8.99 -7.53 7.93
C TYR A 109 -7.68 -6.75 8.07
N ALA A 110 -7.16 -6.63 9.29
CA ALA A 110 -5.92 -5.90 9.54
C ALA A 110 -4.72 -6.58 8.85
N ALA A 111 -4.63 -7.90 8.94
CA ALA A 111 -3.54 -8.66 8.33
C ALA A 111 -3.49 -8.43 6.82
N VAL A 112 -4.63 -8.37 6.11
CA VAL A 112 -4.68 -8.14 4.65
C VAL A 112 -4.37 -6.69 4.29
N VAL A 113 -4.87 -5.74 5.07
CA VAL A 113 -4.78 -4.31 4.75
C VAL A 113 -3.35 -3.79 4.94
N ALA A 114 -2.62 -4.27 5.94
CA ALA A 114 -1.25 -3.84 6.22
C ALA A 114 -0.27 -4.04 5.04
N PRO A 115 -0.07 -5.26 4.50
CA PRO A 115 0.79 -5.49 3.33
C PRO A 115 0.26 -4.77 2.09
N ALA A 116 -1.06 -4.70 1.90
CA ALA A 116 -1.63 -4.00 0.76
C ALA A 116 -1.36 -2.48 0.81
N ALA A 117 -1.38 -1.87 2.00
CA ALA A 117 -1.00 -0.47 2.17
C ALA A 117 0.47 -0.24 1.75
N ILE A 118 1.37 -1.14 2.13
CA ILE A 118 2.77 -1.10 1.65
C ILE A 118 2.84 -1.25 0.14
N CYS A 119 2.11 -2.19 -0.46
CA CYS A 119 2.07 -2.34 -1.91
C CYS A 119 1.59 -1.06 -2.61
N TYR A 120 0.61 -0.37 -2.04
CA TYR A 120 0.11 0.91 -2.55
C TYR A 120 1.16 2.01 -2.47
N TRP A 121 1.70 2.28 -1.28
CA TRP A 121 2.73 3.32 -1.08
C TRP A 121 3.99 3.03 -1.88
N GLY A 122 4.39 1.77 -1.94
CA GLY A 122 5.52 1.31 -2.74
C GLY A 122 5.33 1.49 -4.24
N SER A 123 4.11 1.22 -4.73
CA SER A 123 3.76 1.45 -6.13
C SER A 123 3.75 2.95 -6.46
N LEU A 124 3.20 3.77 -5.57
CA LEU A 124 3.21 5.24 -5.70
C LEU A 124 4.64 5.78 -5.72
N HIS A 125 5.49 5.34 -4.80
CA HIS A 125 6.89 5.74 -4.74
C HIS A 125 7.65 5.34 -6.01
N THR A 126 7.44 4.13 -6.53
CA THR A 126 8.06 3.70 -7.80
C THR A 126 7.65 4.58 -8.97
N PHE A 127 6.38 4.99 -9.01
CA PHE A 127 5.90 5.90 -10.04
C PHE A 127 6.62 7.25 -9.99
N VAL A 128 6.88 7.78 -8.79
CA VAL A 128 7.64 9.01 -8.59
C VAL A 128 9.10 8.84 -9.06
N LEU A 129 9.77 7.75 -8.65
CA LEU A 129 11.15 7.47 -9.08
C LEU A 129 11.28 7.35 -10.60
N GLN A 130 10.32 6.66 -11.25
CA GLN A 130 10.28 6.54 -12.72
C GLN A 130 10.12 7.88 -13.45
N ARG A 131 9.64 8.94 -12.76
CA ARG A 131 9.56 10.30 -13.30
C ARG A 131 10.86 11.08 -13.12
N CYS A 132 11.51 10.97 -11.96
CA CYS A 132 12.86 11.52 -11.75
C CYS A 132 13.86 11.01 -12.79
N ASP A 133 13.78 9.72 -13.05
CA ASP A 133 14.82 8.95 -13.75
C ASP A 133 14.72 9.00 -15.28
N SER A 134 13.73 9.73 -15.80
CA SER A 134 13.54 9.99 -17.23
C SER A 134 14.77 10.63 -17.91
N PHE A 135 15.77 11.07 -17.13
CA PHE A 135 16.87 11.88 -17.61
C PHE A 135 18.21 11.17 -17.80
N ASP A 136 18.54 10.04 -17.13
CA ASP A 136 19.80 9.32 -17.42
C ASP A 136 19.98 7.93 -16.77
N VAL A 137 18.89 7.25 -16.41
CA VAL A 137 19.02 5.99 -15.68
C VAL A 137 19.39 4.82 -16.58
N SER A 138 20.34 4.00 -16.10
CA SER A 138 20.72 2.75 -16.73
C SER A 138 19.48 1.89 -17.00
N ARG A 139 19.32 1.40 -18.24
CA ARG A 139 18.22 0.51 -18.66
C ARG A 139 17.98 -0.65 -17.69
N SER A 140 19.02 -1.09 -16.98
CA SER A 140 18.94 -2.15 -15.97
C SER A 140 18.05 -1.76 -14.78
N ILE A 141 18.17 -0.53 -14.25
CA ILE A 141 17.39 -0.05 -13.12
C ILE A 141 15.92 0.11 -13.52
N GLU A 142 15.67 0.68 -14.70
CA GLU A 142 14.31 0.80 -15.22
C GLU A 142 13.63 -0.57 -15.35
N THR A 143 14.40 -1.57 -15.82
CA THR A 143 13.94 -2.96 -15.91
C THR A 143 13.61 -3.52 -14.52
N ILE A 144 14.50 -3.33 -13.54
CA ILE A 144 14.28 -3.77 -12.15
C ILE A 144 13.03 -3.12 -11.56
N LEU A 145 12.83 -1.81 -11.73
CA LEU A 145 11.63 -1.12 -11.25
C LEU A 145 10.36 -1.66 -11.92
N ARG A 146 10.37 -1.85 -13.24
CA ARG A 146 9.20 -2.37 -13.98
C ARG A 146 8.81 -3.76 -13.51
N PHE A 147 9.75 -4.69 -13.44
CA PHE A 147 9.49 -6.06 -12.96
C PHE A 147 9.17 -6.08 -11.46
N GLY A 148 9.87 -5.26 -10.68
CA GLY A 148 9.67 -5.14 -9.24
C GLY A 148 8.29 -4.64 -8.85
N THR A 149 7.65 -3.79 -9.67
CA THR A 149 6.28 -3.32 -9.39
C THR A 149 5.17 -4.27 -9.78
N PHE A 150 5.48 -5.39 -10.45
CA PHE A 150 4.45 -6.30 -10.93
C PHE A 150 3.67 -6.95 -9.78
N LEU A 151 4.36 -7.58 -8.83
CA LEU A 151 3.71 -8.26 -7.70
C LEU A 151 2.88 -7.31 -6.83
N PRO A 152 3.39 -6.12 -6.42
CA PRO A 152 2.60 -5.12 -5.68
C PRO A 152 1.36 -4.64 -6.43
N ALA A 153 1.46 -4.40 -7.74
CA ALA A 153 0.31 -3.98 -8.54
C ALA A 153 -0.75 -5.09 -8.61
N THR A 154 -0.33 -6.34 -8.79
CA THR A 154 -1.25 -7.49 -8.79
C THR A 154 -1.91 -7.69 -7.43
N SER A 155 -1.18 -7.57 -6.32
CA SER A 155 -1.79 -7.69 -4.98
C SER A 155 -2.85 -6.63 -4.71
N LEU A 156 -2.62 -5.38 -5.15
CA LEU A 156 -3.61 -4.31 -5.03
C LEU A 156 -4.86 -4.58 -5.86
N LEU A 157 -4.68 -5.14 -7.06
CA LEU A 157 -5.79 -5.51 -7.93
C LEU A 157 -6.65 -6.61 -7.31
N VAL A 158 -6.02 -7.60 -6.68
CA VAL A 158 -6.68 -8.70 -5.99
C VAL A 158 -7.39 -8.19 -4.73
N LEU A 159 -6.78 -7.29 -3.97
CA LEU A 159 -7.46 -6.64 -2.84
C LEU A 159 -8.72 -5.90 -3.31
N LEU A 160 -8.62 -5.14 -4.40
CA LEU A 160 -9.75 -4.39 -4.94
C LEU A 160 -10.88 -5.31 -5.41
N ASN A 161 -10.54 -6.48 -5.97
CA ASN A 161 -11.50 -7.55 -6.27
C ASN A 161 -12.22 -8.04 -5.01
N ILE A 162 -11.45 -8.44 -3.99
CA ILE A 162 -11.99 -8.99 -2.74
C ILE A 162 -12.86 -7.95 -2.05
N ALA A 163 -12.41 -6.70 -1.96
CA ALA A 163 -13.17 -5.61 -1.40
C ALA A 163 -14.49 -5.42 -2.15
N THR A 164 -14.46 -5.49 -3.49
CA THR A 164 -15.67 -5.37 -4.32
C THR A 164 -16.63 -6.54 -4.07
N ILE A 165 -16.13 -7.78 -4.04
CA ILE A 165 -16.95 -8.98 -3.78
C ILE A 165 -17.55 -8.95 -2.36
N ASN A 166 -16.77 -8.57 -1.35
CA ASN A 166 -17.25 -8.47 0.03
C ASN A 166 -18.24 -7.31 0.22
N LEU A 167 -18.01 -6.17 -0.45
CA LEU A 167 -18.97 -5.07 -0.51
C LEU A 167 -20.26 -5.48 -1.23
N TRP A 168 -20.19 -6.43 -2.16
CA TRP A 168 -21.37 -7.04 -2.79
C TRP A 168 -22.08 -8.03 -1.86
N GLY A 169 -21.35 -8.88 -1.14
CA GLY A 169 -21.91 -9.89 -0.25
C GLY A 169 -22.52 -9.34 1.04
N SER A 170 -21.91 -8.30 1.62
CA SER A 170 -22.39 -7.64 2.86
C SER A 170 -23.60 -6.72 2.68
N ARG A 171 -24.10 -6.59 1.44
CA ARG A 171 -25.25 -5.75 1.03
C ARG A 171 -26.56 -6.03 1.74
N ILE A 172 -26.76 -7.24 2.26
CA ILE A 172 -28.10 -7.62 2.74
C ILE A 172 -28.42 -7.00 4.10
N GLY A 173 -27.42 -6.66 4.94
CA GLY A 173 -27.70 -6.16 6.30
C GLY A 173 -27.24 -4.73 6.61
N PHE A 174 -26.30 -4.15 5.85
CA PHE A 174 -25.64 -2.89 6.27
C PHE A 174 -26.46 -1.63 5.99
N LEU A 175 -27.14 -1.58 4.85
CA LEU A 175 -27.80 -0.36 4.40
C LEU A 175 -29.19 -0.19 5.00
N GLU A 176 -29.81 -1.27 5.47
CA GLU A 176 -30.99 -1.22 6.34
C GLU A 176 -30.69 -0.49 7.66
N VAL A 177 -29.46 -0.56 8.17
CA VAL A 177 -29.08 0.05 9.46
C VAL A 177 -28.81 1.55 9.35
N LEU A 178 -28.17 2.01 8.26
CA LEU A 178 -27.79 3.43 8.10
C LEU A 178 -28.90 4.30 7.52
N PHE A 179 -29.81 3.72 6.73
CA PHE A 179 -30.90 4.43 6.08
C PHE A 179 -32.20 3.64 6.29
N PRO A 180 -32.80 3.71 7.49
CA PRO A 180 -34.05 3.02 7.78
C PRO A 180 -35.24 3.57 6.97
N GLU A 181 -35.09 4.75 6.35
CA GLU A 181 -36.06 5.25 5.37
C GLU A 181 -35.97 4.45 4.06
N GLU A 182 -37.03 3.69 3.77
CA GLU A 182 -37.18 2.73 2.67
C GLU A 182 -36.82 3.28 1.27
N ASN A 183 -36.73 4.60 1.08
CA ASN A 183 -36.64 5.24 -0.23
C ASN A 183 -35.25 5.80 -0.62
N ILE A 184 -34.36 6.11 0.33
CA ILE A 184 -33.05 6.76 0.03
C ILE A 184 -31.93 5.73 -0.08
N ALA A 185 -32.02 4.64 0.69
CA ALA A 185 -31.02 3.58 0.73
C ALA A 185 -30.71 2.98 -0.67
N PRO A 186 -31.69 2.57 -1.51
CA PRO A 186 -31.38 1.86 -2.75
C PRO A 186 -30.74 2.75 -3.83
N ALA A 187 -31.13 4.03 -3.91
CA ALA A 187 -30.56 4.97 -4.89
C ALA A 187 -29.10 5.28 -4.58
N MET A 188 -28.76 5.57 -3.32
CA MET A 188 -27.38 5.87 -2.93
C MET A 188 -26.48 4.63 -3.04
N GLN A 189 -27.02 3.44 -2.78
CA GLN A 189 -26.34 2.17 -3.02
C GLN A 189 -25.98 1.96 -4.49
N PHE A 190 -26.92 2.24 -5.40
CA PHE A 190 -26.71 2.09 -6.83
C PHE A 190 -25.63 3.04 -7.33
N VAL A 191 -25.62 4.29 -6.86
CA VAL A 191 -24.60 5.27 -7.22
C VAL A 191 -23.21 4.84 -6.72
N LEU A 192 -23.09 4.44 -5.45
CA LEU A 192 -21.83 3.94 -4.90
C LEU A 192 -21.36 2.68 -5.64
N GLN A 193 -22.28 1.78 -6.00
CA GLN A 193 -21.98 0.57 -6.78
C GLN A 193 -21.39 0.88 -8.14
N ILE A 194 -22.02 1.79 -8.88
CA ILE A 194 -21.54 2.21 -10.20
C ILE A 194 -20.16 2.83 -10.05
N TRP A 195 -19.98 3.70 -9.05
CA TRP A 195 -18.68 4.34 -8.79
C TRP A 195 -17.58 3.34 -8.47
N PHE A 196 -17.80 2.41 -7.54
CA PHE A 196 -16.81 1.39 -7.20
C PHE A 196 -16.52 0.44 -8.37
N SER A 197 -17.56 0.00 -9.09
CA SER A 197 -17.40 -0.92 -10.21
C SER A 197 -16.70 -0.25 -11.40
N ALA A 198 -17.03 1.01 -11.69
CA ALA A 198 -16.38 1.79 -12.74
C ALA A 198 -14.91 2.10 -12.38
N GLY A 199 -14.64 2.49 -11.14
CA GLY A 199 -13.27 2.69 -10.63
C GLY A 199 -12.44 1.41 -10.69
N TYR A 200 -13.05 0.26 -10.35
CA TYR A 200 -12.43 -1.05 -10.44
C TYR A 200 -12.11 -1.46 -11.88
N ILE A 201 -13.07 -1.35 -12.79
CA ILE A 201 -12.87 -1.66 -14.22
C ILE A 201 -11.80 -0.74 -14.82
N ALA A 202 -11.83 0.55 -14.49
CA ALA A 202 -10.80 1.50 -14.91
C ALA A 202 -9.42 1.12 -14.39
N ALA A 203 -9.30 0.73 -13.11
CA ALA A 203 -8.05 0.28 -12.52
C ALA A 203 -7.53 -1.01 -13.19
N LEU A 204 -8.39 -2.01 -13.39
CA LEU A 204 -8.07 -3.25 -14.12
C LEU A 204 -7.55 -2.96 -15.53
N LEU A 205 -8.33 -2.20 -16.31
CA LEU A 205 -8.00 -1.89 -17.70
C LEU A 205 -6.68 -1.13 -17.76
N THR A 206 -6.48 -0.15 -16.90
CA THR A 206 -5.24 0.63 -16.92
C THR A 206 -4.04 -0.19 -16.45
N GLY A 207 -4.21 -1.09 -15.47
CA GLY A 207 -3.19 -2.04 -15.05
C GLY A 207 -2.81 -3.02 -16.16
N LEU A 208 -3.80 -3.60 -16.83
CA LEU A 208 -3.61 -4.50 -17.97
C LEU A 208 -2.93 -3.78 -19.14
N ILE A 209 -3.39 -2.59 -19.49
CA ILE A 209 -2.79 -1.75 -20.53
C ILE A 209 -1.33 -1.45 -20.18
N THR A 210 -1.04 -1.07 -18.93
CA THR A 210 0.34 -0.81 -18.45
C THR A 210 1.22 -2.05 -18.55
N LEU A 211 0.68 -3.22 -18.20
CA LEU A 211 1.38 -4.50 -18.31
C LEU A 211 1.69 -4.84 -19.77
N LEU A 212 0.70 -4.73 -20.65
CA LEU A 212 0.84 -4.99 -22.08
C LEU A 212 1.87 -4.05 -22.72
N PHE A 213 1.84 -2.75 -22.38
CA PHE A 213 2.87 -1.80 -22.83
C PHE A 213 4.26 -2.13 -22.29
N SER A 214 4.35 -2.63 -21.05
CA SER A 214 5.62 -3.02 -20.45
C SER A 214 6.21 -4.26 -21.11
N ILE A 215 5.37 -5.25 -21.46
CA ILE A 215 5.75 -6.48 -22.17
C ILE A 215 6.15 -6.17 -23.62
N ALA A 216 5.41 -5.31 -24.30
CA ALA A 216 5.59 -5.06 -25.72
C ALA A 216 6.93 -4.37 -26.07
N ARG A 217 7.71 -3.89 -25.07
CA ARG A 217 8.96 -3.12 -25.26
C ARG A 217 8.84 -1.98 -26.27
N ILE A 218 7.62 -1.52 -26.52
CA ILE A 218 7.31 -0.51 -27.52
C ILE A 218 7.90 0.83 -27.03
N ARG A 219 8.65 1.53 -27.90
CA ARG A 219 9.39 2.79 -27.65
C ARG A 219 8.57 3.97 -27.10
N TRP A 220 7.28 3.77 -26.83
CA TRP A 220 6.37 4.78 -26.32
C TRP A 220 6.44 4.89 -24.80
N VAL A 221 7.65 5.18 -24.29
CA VAL A 221 7.91 5.44 -22.87
C VAL A 221 6.93 6.50 -22.36
N THR A 222 6.72 7.56 -23.14
CA THR A 222 5.81 8.68 -22.81
C THR A 222 4.36 8.23 -22.65
N ILE A 223 3.81 7.43 -23.57
CA ILE A 223 2.41 6.96 -23.45
C ILE A 223 2.24 6.04 -22.23
N SER A 224 3.19 5.12 -22.00
CA SER A 224 3.11 4.23 -20.83
C SER A 224 3.15 5.00 -19.50
N GLN A 225 3.91 6.10 -19.45
CA GLN A 225 4.01 6.99 -18.30
C GLN A 225 2.69 7.76 -18.05
N TRP A 226 1.99 8.17 -19.12
CA TRP A 226 0.68 8.79 -19.02
C TRP A 226 -0.38 7.80 -18.51
N PHE A 227 -0.42 6.57 -19.03
CA PHE A 227 -1.34 5.56 -18.54
C PHE A 227 -1.10 5.20 -17.06
N ARG A 228 0.17 5.09 -16.63
CA ARG A 228 0.50 4.91 -15.21
C ARG A 228 0.04 6.10 -14.37
N ALA A 229 0.27 7.32 -14.84
CA ALA A 229 -0.20 8.51 -14.15
C ALA A 229 -1.72 8.50 -14.00
N CYS A 230 -2.45 8.19 -15.08
CA CYS A 230 -3.90 8.03 -15.05
C CYS A 230 -4.35 6.91 -14.10
N PHE A 231 -3.63 5.79 -14.03
CA PHE A 231 -3.91 4.72 -13.07
C PHE A 231 -3.81 5.23 -11.63
N PHE A 232 -2.70 5.86 -11.26
CA PHE A 232 -2.52 6.37 -9.89
C PHE A 232 -3.46 7.52 -9.57
N VAL A 233 -3.73 8.41 -10.53
CA VAL A 233 -4.69 9.51 -10.40
C VAL A 233 -6.12 8.99 -10.28
N ALA A 234 -6.47 7.87 -10.91
CA ALA A 234 -7.79 7.24 -10.77
C ALA A 234 -7.90 6.39 -9.50
N LEU A 235 -6.84 5.67 -9.15
CA LEU A 235 -6.80 4.77 -8.00
C LEU A 235 -6.74 5.54 -6.67
N THR A 236 -6.01 6.66 -6.62
CA THR A 236 -5.82 7.43 -5.38
C THR A 236 -7.12 8.00 -4.84
N PRO A 237 -8.00 8.65 -5.63
CA PRO A 237 -9.32 9.09 -5.17
C PRO A 237 -10.19 7.92 -4.72
N VAL A 238 -10.15 6.78 -5.42
CA VAL A 238 -10.93 5.58 -5.03
C VAL A 238 -10.44 5.04 -3.69
N LEU A 239 -9.12 4.97 -3.46
CA LEU A 239 -8.55 4.53 -2.19
C LEU A 239 -8.80 5.55 -1.07
N LEU A 240 -8.55 6.84 -1.31
CA LEU A 240 -8.84 7.91 -0.35
C LEU A 240 -10.32 7.91 0.02
N PHE A 241 -11.22 7.81 -0.96
CA PHE A 241 -12.65 7.72 -0.72
C PHE A 241 -13.01 6.44 0.06
N SER A 242 -12.40 5.29 -0.27
CA SER A 242 -12.61 4.04 0.49
C SER A 242 -12.13 4.16 1.94
N ILE A 243 -11.00 4.83 2.18
CA ILE A 243 -10.46 5.09 3.51
C ILE A 243 -11.37 6.07 4.27
N ILE A 244 -11.79 7.17 3.64
CA ILE A 244 -12.69 8.15 4.24
C ILE A 244 -14.04 7.52 4.56
N LEU A 245 -14.63 6.77 3.62
CA LEU A 245 -15.91 6.10 3.79
C LEU A 245 -15.83 5.01 4.86
N SER A 246 -14.82 4.15 4.83
CA SER A 246 -14.63 3.12 5.87
C SER A 246 -14.39 3.74 7.25
N THR A 247 -13.65 4.84 7.32
CA THR A 247 -13.47 5.61 8.55
C THR A 247 -14.81 6.16 9.02
N PHE A 248 -15.55 6.84 8.15
CA PHE A 248 -16.83 7.44 8.48
C PHE A 248 -17.81 6.39 9.02
N ILE A 249 -17.92 5.26 8.32
CA ILE A 249 -18.75 4.11 8.73
C ILE A 249 -18.34 3.57 10.11
N ARG A 250 -17.04 3.52 10.40
CA ARG A 250 -16.59 3.06 11.71
C ARG A 250 -16.79 4.11 12.78
N ILE A 251 -16.57 5.40 12.53
CA ILE A 251 -16.87 6.47 13.47
C ILE A 251 -18.35 6.44 13.86
N THR A 252 -19.25 6.26 12.88
CA THR A 252 -20.70 6.18 13.16
C THR A 252 -21.12 4.90 13.88
N ARG A 253 -20.39 3.78 13.71
CA ARG A 253 -20.59 2.54 14.50
C ARG A 253 -19.91 2.55 15.87
N LEU A 254 -18.80 3.27 16.02
CA LEU A 254 -18.06 3.38 17.27
C LEU A 254 -18.75 4.36 18.22
N SER A 255 -19.43 5.39 17.68
CA SER A 255 -20.25 6.29 18.50
C SER A 255 -21.41 5.56 19.19
N THR A 256 -21.89 4.45 18.63
CA THR A 256 -22.93 3.60 19.23
C THR A 256 -22.39 2.48 20.11
N ALA A 257 -21.14 2.04 19.90
CA ALA A 257 -20.56 0.89 20.62
C ALA A 257 -19.61 1.24 21.78
N GLY A 258 -19.25 2.51 22.00
CA GLY A 258 -18.37 2.92 23.11
C GLY A 258 -16.92 2.40 23.00
N VAL A 259 -16.53 1.85 21.85
CA VAL A 259 -15.20 1.27 21.62
C VAL A 259 -14.20 2.39 21.30
N ARG A 260 -13.15 2.51 22.14
CA ARG A 260 -12.22 3.65 22.16
C ARG A 260 -11.06 3.59 21.16
N GLU A 261 -10.96 2.58 20.30
CA GLU A 261 -9.76 2.41 19.46
C GLU A 261 -10.11 2.30 17.97
N CYS A 262 -9.89 3.41 17.25
CA CYS A 262 -10.08 3.49 15.80
C CYS A 262 -8.86 2.91 15.08
N SER A 263 -8.81 1.58 14.98
CA SER A 263 -7.71 0.80 14.38
C SER A 263 -7.46 1.05 12.89
N VAL A 264 -8.39 1.67 12.17
CA VAL A 264 -8.27 1.93 10.71
C VAL A 264 -7.09 2.84 10.36
N TYR A 265 -6.74 3.77 11.25
CA TYR A 265 -5.61 4.67 11.05
C TYR A 265 -4.27 4.10 11.50
N ARG A 266 -4.28 2.91 12.10
CA ARG A 266 -3.09 2.14 12.44
C ARG A 266 -3.13 0.82 11.68
N PRO A 267 -2.87 0.81 10.35
CA PRO A 267 -2.59 -0.43 9.63
C PRO A 267 -1.29 -1.10 10.12
N CYS A 268 -0.61 -0.46 11.06
CA CYS A 268 0.57 -0.95 11.73
C CYS A 268 0.21 -1.96 12.81
N ALA A 269 1.04 -3.00 12.96
CA ALA A 269 1.03 -3.83 14.15
C ALA A 269 1.05 -2.94 15.41
N SER A 270 0.39 -3.38 16.48
CA SER A 270 0.31 -2.66 17.78
C SER A 270 1.65 -2.56 18.52
N GLN A 271 2.76 -2.78 17.83
CA GLN A 271 4.11 -2.71 18.34
C GLN A 271 4.48 -1.29 18.76
N SER A 272 5.24 -1.20 19.85
CA SER A 272 5.78 0.06 20.31
C SER A 272 6.90 0.52 19.37
N ILE A 273 7.00 1.83 19.14
CA ILE A 273 8.16 2.42 18.44
C ILE A 273 9.49 2.15 19.18
N SER A 274 9.42 1.83 20.47
CA SER A 274 10.58 1.46 21.29
C SER A 274 11.12 0.06 20.98
N GLU A 275 10.38 -0.76 20.23
CA GLU A 275 10.88 -2.05 19.76
C GLU A 275 12.04 -1.84 18.76
N LEU A 276 13.03 -2.73 18.82
CA LEU A 276 14.30 -2.52 18.14
C LEU A 276 14.15 -2.53 16.61
N ASP A 277 13.27 -3.38 16.08
CA ASP A 277 12.92 -3.44 14.66
C ASP A 277 12.23 -2.16 14.16
N GLN A 278 11.29 -1.62 14.94
CA GLN A 278 10.56 -0.40 14.62
C GLN A 278 11.46 0.84 14.67
N SER A 279 12.22 0.97 15.75
CA SER A 279 13.18 2.07 15.89
C SER A 279 14.27 2.01 14.83
N PHE A 280 14.77 0.81 14.49
CA PHE A 280 15.74 0.63 13.41
C PHE A 280 15.17 1.05 12.06
N ALA A 281 13.96 0.61 11.71
CA ALA A 281 13.30 1.02 10.47
C ALA A 281 13.14 2.54 10.38
N LEU A 282 12.69 3.18 11.47
CA LEU A 282 12.57 4.64 11.56
C LEU A 282 13.93 5.34 11.38
N VAL A 283 14.97 4.85 12.05
CA VAL A 283 16.33 5.39 11.93
C VAL A 283 16.84 5.26 10.49
N CYS A 284 16.62 4.13 9.82
CA CYS A 284 16.95 3.98 8.41
C CYS A 284 16.22 5.01 7.54
N GLY A 285 14.92 5.22 7.77
CA GLY A 285 14.15 6.25 7.07
C GLY A 285 14.68 7.66 7.30
N LEU A 286 15.01 8.01 8.55
CA LEU A 286 15.59 9.30 8.91
C LEU A 286 16.97 9.50 8.30
N VAL A 287 17.81 8.47 8.30
CA VAL A 287 19.15 8.50 7.70
C VAL A 287 19.04 8.72 6.19
N MET A 288 18.16 8.00 5.48
CA MET A 288 17.92 8.22 4.05
C MET A 288 17.42 9.64 3.79
N PHE A 289 16.44 10.10 4.56
CA PHE A 289 15.91 11.46 4.47
C PHE A 289 17.00 12.52 4.67
N MET A 290 17.87 12.34 5.67
CA MET A 290 19.00 13.24 5.93
C MET A 290 20.06 13.19 4.84
N PHE A 291 20.34 12.03 4.24
CA PHE A 291 21.28 11.94 3.12
C PHE A 291 20.75 12.66 1.87
N GLU A 292 19.46 12.55 1.59
CA GLU A 292 18.86 13.14 0.38
C GLU A 292 18.59 14.64 0.54
N MET A 293 17.93 15.01 1.63
CA MET A 293 17.47 16.38 1.88
C MET A 293 18.41 17.19 2.77
N GLY A 294 19.31 16.55 3.52
CA GLY A 294 20.08 17.23 4.56
C GLY A 294 20.95 18.37 4.06
N ALA A 295 21.55 18.24 2.88
CA ALA A 295 22.34 19.33 2.28
C ALA A 295 21.48 20.56 1.97
N ASP A 296 20.27 20.37 1.44
CA ASP A 296 19.37 21.49 1.15
C ASP A 296 18.74 22.07 2.41
N LEU A 297 18.33 21.21 3.34
CA LEU A 297 17.82 21.65 4.65
C LEU A 297 18.88 22.47 5.40
N PHE A 298 20.15 22.06 5.33
CA PHE A 298 21.26 22.82 5.90
C PHE A 298 21.44 24.18 5.22
N GLN A 299 21.38 24.24 3.88
CA GLN A 299 21.44 25.51 3.14
C GLN A 299 20.26 26.43 3.47
N ILE A 300 19.05 25.88 3.57
CA ILE A 300 17.84 26.61 3.94
C ILE A 300 17.98 27.15 5.37
N ALA A 301 18.42 26.33 6.31
CA ALA A 301 18.65 26.72 7.70
C ALA A 301 19.72 27.83 7.79
N GLN A 302 20.80 27.72 7.01
CA GLN A 302 21.84 28.75 6.94
C GLN A 302 21.27 30.09 6.43
N ARG A 303 20.48 30.07 5.35
CA ARG A 303 19.83 31.29 4.80
C ARG A 303 18.84 31.91 5.78
N LEU A 304 18.03 31.10 6.46
CA LEU A 304 17.10 31.55 7.50
C LEU A 304 17.85 32.19 8.67
N THR A 305 18.96 31.60 9.09
CA THR A 305 19.79 32.13 10.17
C THR A 305 20.39 33.48 9.80
N THR A 306 20.95 33.62 8.59
CA THR A 306 21.46 34.90 8.09
C THR A 306 20.34 35.95 8.01
N PHE A 307 19.18 35.59 7.46
CA PHE A 307 18.03 36.49 7.39
C PHE A 307 17.54 36.96 8.76
N LEU A 308 17.42 36.05 9.73
CA LEU A 308 17.01 36.38 11.10
C LEU A 308 18.04 37.29 11.79
N PHE A 309 19.33 37.06 11.53
CA PHE A 309 20.40 37.89 12.06
C PHE A 309 20.37 39.30 11.45
N ASP A 310 20.23 39.42 10.13
CA ASP A 310 20.12 40.71 9.44
C ASP A 310 18.88 41.48 9.89
N TRP A 311 17.74 40.79 10.03
CA TRP A 311 16.50 41.36 10.55
C TRP A 311 16.67 41.86 11.99
N TYR A 312 17.37 41.09 12.84
CA TYR A 312 17.67 41.48 14.21
C TYR A 312 18.57 42.71 14.30
N LEU A 313 19.62 42.79 13.48
CA LEU A 313 20.52 43.95 13.41
C LEU A 313 19.79 45.20 12.92
N SER A 314 18.99 45.08 11.86
CA SER A 314 18.17 46.17 11.32
C SER A 314 17.20 46.74 12.38
N ARG A 315 16.62 45.88 13.22
CA ARG A 315 15.75 46.29 14.35
C ARG A 315 16.50 47.03 15.46
N ARG A 316 17.82 46.84 15.58
CA ARG A 316 18.67 47.46 16.61
C ARG A 316 19.39 48.72 16.12
N GLY A 317 19.28 49.06 14.84
CA GLY A 317 19.94 50.24 14.27
C GLY A 317 21.45 50.08 14.09
N PHE A 318 21.92 48.82 14.00
CA PHE A 318 23.27 48.49 13.54
C PHE A 318 23.28 48.31 12.02
#